data_AF-A0A2G2BCN4-F1
#
_entry.id   AF-A0A2G2BCN4-F1
#
_cell.length_a   1.000
_cell.length_b   1.000
_cell.length_c   1.000
_cell.angle_alpha   90.00
_cell.angle_beta   90.00
_cell.angle_gamma   90.00
#
_symmetry.space_group_name_H-M   'P 1'
#
loop_
_entity.id
_entity.type
_entity.pdbx_description
1 polymer ?
#
loop_
_entity_poly.entity_id
_entity_poly.type
_entity_poly.pdbx_seq_one_letter_code
_entity_poly.pdbx_strand_id
1 'polypeptide(L)' 'MDTYSIFREIADSWVLIALFGFFVGAVFWAFRPGSKRIYDDIADIPFRYEDKPAQDEDIRTKEAR' A
#
# COMPACT_ATOMS: atom_id res chain seq x y z
N MET A 1 10.00 45.51 -5.99
CA MET A 1 9.89 44.10 -6.35
C MET A 1 8.47 43.88 -6.85
N ASP A 2 8.30 43.95 -8.16
CA ASP A 2 6.98 43.97 -8.80
C ASP A 2 6.34 42.57 -8.78
N THR A 3 5.03 42.50 -8.53
CA THR A 3 4.21 41.29 -8.38
C THR A 3 4.43 40.24 -9.49
N TYR A 4 4.84 40.69 -10.67
CA TYR A 4 5.15 39.85 -11.84
C TYR A 4 6.36 38.93 -11.60
N SER A 5 7.33 39.33 -10.78
CA SER A 5 8.50 38.50 -10.47
C SER A 5 8.11 37.29 -9.61
N ILE A 6 7.22 37.50 -8.63
CA ILE A 6 6.75 36.44 -7.73
C ILE A 6 5.94 35.40 -8.50
N PHE A 7 5.03 35.84 -9.39
CA PHE A 7 4.25 34.91 -10.22
C PHE A 7 5.12 34.11 -11.19
N ARG A 8 6.18 34.73 -11.74
CA ARG A 8 7.11 34.07 -12.66
C ARG A 8 7.99 33.02 -11.99
N GLU A 9 8.51 33.28 -10.79
CA GLU A 9 9.28 32.28 -10.04
C GLU A 9 8.42 31.05 -9.68
N ILE A 10 7.15 31.27 -9.36
CA ILE A 10 6.19 30.19 -9.13
C ILE A 10 5.89 29.46 -10.46
N ALA A 11 5.63 30.17 -11.56
CA ALA A 11 5.30 29.54 -12.84
C ALA A 11 6.46 28.72 -13.43
N ASP A 12 7.70 29.20 -13.35
CA ASP A 12 8.87 28.53 -13.93
C ASP A 12 9.29 27.26 -13.17
N SER A 13 9.08 27.21 -11.85
CA SER A 13 9.69 26.16 -11.00
C SER A 13 8.69 25.31 -10.19
N TRP A 14 7.47 25.78 -9.96
CA TRP A 14 6.54 25.15 -8.99
C TRP A 14 5.83 23.92 -9.56
N VAL A 15 5.49 23.94 -10.85
CA VAL A 15 4.88 22.79 -11.52
C VAL A 15 5.86 21.60 -11.56
N LEU A 16 7.15 21.87 -11.77
CA LEU A 16 8.19 20.85 -11.76
C LEU A 16 8.33 20.21 -10.38
N ILE A 17 8.34 21.01 -9.30
CA ILE A 17 8.40 20.51 -7.92
C ILE A 17 7.13 19.72 -7.56
N ALA A 18 5.95 20.19 -7.99
CA ALA A 18 4.69 19.50 -7.75
C ALA A 18 4.68 18.11 -8.43
N LEU A 19 5.12 18.02 -9.69
CA LEU A 19 5.22 16.75 -10.41
C LEU A 19 6.25 15.83 -9.79
N PHE A 20 7.41 16.36 -9.40
CA PHE A 20 8.46 15.60 -8.73
C PHE A 20 8.00 15.06 -7.36
N GLY A 21 7.36 15.90 -6.56
CA GLY A 21 6.78 15.51 -5.27
C GLY A 21 5.67 14.46 -5.43
N PHE A 22 4.80 14.62 -6.43
CA PHE A 22 3.79 13.62 -6.77
C PHE A 22 4.43 12.29 -7.20
N PHE A 23 5.45 12.32 -8.04
CA PHE A 23 6.17 11.13 -8.49
C PHE A 23 6.79 10.38 -7.32
N VAL A 24 7.51 11.09 -6.44
CA VAL A 24 8.10 10.51 -5.23
C VAL A 24 7.00 9.95 -4.32
N GLY A 25 5.89 10.67 -4.13
CA GLY A 25 4.74 10.20 -3.37
C GLY A 25 4.11 8.93 -3.95
N ALA A 26 3.96 8.84 -5.28
CA ALA A 26 3.46 7.66 -5.97
C ALA A 26 4.41 6.47 -5.84
N VAL A 27 5.73 6.70 -5.92
CA VAL A 27 6.76 5.68 -5.67
C VAL A 27 6.63 5.13 -4.25
N PHE A 28 6.58 6.00 -3.23
CA PHE A 28 6.39 5.56 -1.85
C PHE A 28 5.06 4.83 -1.63
N TRP A 29 3.99 5.27 -2.30
CA TRP A 29 2.70 4.60 -2.24
C TRP A 29 2.72 3.22 -2.91
N ALA A 30 3.37 3.07 -4.06
CA ALA A 30 3.53 1.80 -4.74
C ALA A 30 4.35 0.79 -3.92
N PHE A 31 5.38 1.27 -3.21
CA PHE A 31 6.16 0.45 -2.29
C PHE A 31 5.51 0.27 -0.91
N ARG A 32 4.37 0.91 -0.62
CA ARG A 32 3.65 0.72 0.64
C ARG A 32 3.20 -0.74 0.73
N PRO A 33 3.68 -1.54 1.70
CA PRO A 33 3.38 -2.97 1.81
C PRO A 33 2.00 -3.20 2.42
N GLY A 34 0.96 -2.53 1.89
CA GLY A 34 -0.38 -2.53 2.47
C GLY A 34 -1.19 -3.80 2.21
N SER A 35 -0.92 -4.48 1.09
CA SER A 35 -1.77 -5.61 0.65
C SER A 35 -1.18 -6.99 0.90
N LYS A 36 0.12 -7.11 1.23
CA LYS A 36 0.78 -8.41 1.40
C LYS A 36 0.11 -9.28 2.47
N ARG A 37 -0.33 -8.68 3.58
CA ARG A 37 -0.84 -9.44 4.74
C ARG A 37 -2.14 -10.22 4.48
N ILE A 38 -3.01 -9.73 3.59
CA ILE A 38 -4.27 -10.44 3.26
C ILE A 38 -4.01 -11.54 2.23
N TYR A 39 -3.15 -11.29 1.24
CA TYR A 39 -2.82 -12.29 0.23
C TYR A 39 -1.98 -13.44 0.80
N ASP A 40 -1.07 -13.15 1.75
CA ASP A 40 -0.29 -14.19 2.43
C ASP A 40 -1.20 -15.13 3.24
N ASP A 41 -2.21 -14.60 3.96
CA ASP A 41 -3.17 -15.42 4.73
C ASP A 41 -4.04 -16.30 3.82
N ILE A 42 -4.47 -15.79 2.65
CA ILE A 42 -5.25 -16.55 1.66
C ILE A 42 -4.40 -17.62 0.97
N ALA A 43 -3.16 -17.28 0.60
CA ALA A 43 -2.23 -18.21 -0.05
C ALA A 43 -1.87 -19.38 0.86
N ASP A 44 -1.91 -19.17 2.18
CA ASP A 44 -1.63 -20.20 3.18
C ASP A 44 -2.84 -21.09 3.48
N ILE A 45 -4.06 -20.80 2.98
CA ILE A 45 -5.25 -21.64 3.22
C ILE A 45 -5.07 -23.08 2.70
N PRO A 46 -4.59 -23.33 1.46
CA PRO A 46 -4.43 -24.70 0.96
C PRO A 46 -3.32 -25.47 1.67
N PHE A 47 -2.27 -24.78 2.13
CA PHE A 47 -1.09 -25.38 2.75
C PHE A 47 -1.16 -25.44 4.29
N ARG A 48 -2.15 -24.77 4.90
CA ARG A 48 -2.33 -24.63 6.36
C ARG A 48 -2.31 -25.93 7.16
N TYR A 49 -2.65 -27.04 6.51
CA TYR A 49 -2.78 -28.36 7.12
C TYR A 49 -1.84 -29.40 6.50
N GLU A 50 -0.86 -28.98 5.71
CA GLU A 50 0.10 -29.89 5.06
C GLU A 50 1.09 -30.48 6.07
N ASP A 51 1.54 -29.68 7.05
CA ASP A 51 2.46 -30.12 8.10
C ASP A 51 1.77 -30.80 9.30
N LYS A 52 0.52 -30.42 9.60
CA LYS A 52 -0.25 -30.94 10.74
C LYS A 52 -1.74 -31.01 10.41
N PRO A 53 -2.44 -32.12 10.72
CA PRO A 53 -3.87 -32.21 10.51
C PRO A 53 -4.61 -31.14 11.34
N ALA A 54 -5.71 -30.62 10.78
CA ALA A 54 -6.58 -29.66 11.49
C ALA A 54 -7.00 -30.24 12.84
N GLN A 55 -6.76 -29.49 13.92
CA GLN A 55 -7.23 -29.88 15.25
C GLN A 55 -8.75 -29.66 15.34
N ASP A 56 -9.47 -30.57 15.99
CA ASP A 56 -10.93 -30.57 16.09
C ASP A 56 -11.52 -29.26 16.69
N GLU A 57 -10.71 -28.49 17.43
CA GLU A 57 -11.10 -27.16 17.91
C GLU A 57 -11.28 -26.14 16.78
N ASP A 58 -10.44 -26.17 15.74
CA ASP A 58 -10.44 -25.20 14.63
C ASP A 58 -11.62 -25.46 13.66
N ILE A 59 -12.11 -26.71 13.58
CA ILE A 59 -13.30 -27.07 12.81
C ILE A 59 -14.56 -26.51 13.49
N ARG A 60 -14.71 -26.72 14.81
CA ARG A 60 -15.89 -26.29 15.58
C ARG A 60 -16.06 -24.76 15.63
N THR A 61 -14.96 -24.00 15.64
CA THR A 61 -15.01 -22.53 15.64
C THR A 61 -15.45 -21.94 14.30
N LYS A 62 -15.18 -22.62 13.17
CA LYS A 62 -15.61 -22.17 11.84
C LYS A 62 -17.07 -22.48 11.55
N GLU A 63 -17.59 -23.59 12.05
CA GLU A 63 -19.01 -23.95 11.91
C GLU A 63 -19.95 -23.05 12.73
N ALA A 64 -19.43 -22.39 13.76
CA ALA A 64 -20.20 -21.52 14.65
C ALA A 64 -20.29 -20.04 14.21
N ARG A 65 -19.60 -19.64 13.12
CA ARG A 65 -19.52 -18.26 12.62
C ARG A 65 -20.21 -18.10 11.28
#